data_AF-A0A970BMV1-F1
#
_entry.id   AF-A0A970BMV1-F1
#
_cell.length_a   1.000
_cell.length_b   1.000
_cell.length_c   1.000
_cell.angle_alpha   90.00
_cell.angle_beta   90.00
_cell.angle_gamma   90.00
#
_symmetry.space_group_name_H-M   'P 1'
#
loop_
_entity.id
_entity.type
_entity.pdbx_description
1 polymer ?
#
loop_
_entity_poly.entity_id
_entity_poly.type
_entity_poly.pdbx_seq_one_letter_code
_entity_poly.pdbx_strand_id
1 'polypeptide(L)' 'MLVEVNSHWNCPDLEKIFLTGGGGQAVSSYLLPQLPQASLVADPTTANCRGFLSWGNRIWQVSSASEDAI' A
#
# COMPACT_ATOMS: atom_id res chain seq x y z
N MET A 1 9.86 11.48 8.15
CA MET A 1 9.63 10.18 7.48
C MET A 1 10.75 9.17 7.64
N LEU A 2 11.94 9.28 7.00
CA LEU A 2 12.97 8.22 7.15
C LEU A 2 13.47 8.06 8.60
N VAL A 3 13.68 9.17 9.30
CA VAL A 3 14.08 9.14 10.73
C VAL A 3 13.02 8.44 11.59
N GLU A 4 11.74 8.64 11.29
CA GLU A 4 10.62 8.03 12.01
C GLU A 4 10.54 6.53 11.71
N VAL A 5 10.73 6.15 10.45
CA VAL A 5 10.77 4.74 10.02
C VAL A 5 11.89 3.99 10.73
N ASN A 6 13.09 4.57 10.81
CA ASN A 6 14.23 3.97 11.51
C ASN A 6 14.11 4.02 13.04
N SER A 7 13.39 4.99 13.61
CA SER A 7 13.21 5.09 15.07
C SER A 7 12.15 4.13 15.59
N HIS A 8 11.12 3.85 14.79
CA HIS A 8 10.04 2.95 15.20
C HIS A 8 10.29 1.50 14.80
N TRP A 9 10.92 1.26 13.65
CA TRP A 9 11.06 -0.08 13.09
C TRP A 9 12.54 -0.42 12.87
N ASN A 10 12.90 -1.64 13.24
CA ASN A 10 14.17 -2.21 12.81
C ASN A 10 14.04 -2.67 11.36
N CYS A 11 14.17 -1.73 10.41
CA CYS A 11 13.94 -1.97 8.99
C CYS A 11 14.69 -3.18 8.40
N PRO A 12 15.95 -3.47 8.79
CA PRO A 12 16.66 -4.67 8.34
C PRO A 12 15.97 -6.00 8.67
N ASP A 13 15.14 -6.05 9.72
CA ASP A 13 14.44 -7.28 10.12
C ASP A 13 13.15 -7.51 9.32
N LEU A 14 12.72 -6.53 8.53
CA LEU A 14 11.52 -6.62 7.70
C LEU A 14 11.88 -7.17 6.32
N GLU A 15 11.25 -8.27 5.91
CA GLU A 15 11.45 -8.85 4.58
C GLU A 15 11.00 -7.89 3.46
N LYS A 16 9.90 -7.16 3.69
CA LYS A 16 9.31 -6.21 2.74
C LYS A 16 8.72 -5.02 3.47
N ILE A 17 8.85 -3.86 2.86
CA ILE A 17 8.21 -2.61 3.30
C ILE A 17 7.35 -2.10 2.15
N PHE A 18 6.06 -1.84 2.42
CA PHE A 18 5.14 -1.29 1.42
C PHE A 18 4.84 0.17 1.72
N LEU A 19 5.16 1.05 0.78
CA LEU A 19 4.79 2.47 0.84
C LEU A 19 3.43 2.63 0.15
N THR A 20 2.47 3.28 0.82
CA THR A 20 1.12 3.57 0.33
C THR A 20 0.76 5.04 0.59
N GLY A 21 -0.42 5.47 0.14
CA GLY A 21 -0.94 6.82 0.33
C GLY A 21 -0.27 7.88 -0.53
N GLY A 22 -0.85 9.09 -0.54
CA GLY A 22 -0.29 10.23 -1.28
C GLY A 22 1.08 10.67 -0.75
N GLY A 23 1.28 10.58 0.58
CA GLY A 23 2.57 10.85 1.21
C GLY A 23 3.65 9.85 0.77
N GLY A 24 3.35 8.55 0.82
CA GLY A 24 4.27 7.50 0.35
C GLY A 24 4.62 7.65 -1.12
N GLN A 25 3.65 8.02 -1.97
CA GLN A 25 3.91 8.34 -3.38
C GLN A 25 4.86 9.54 -3.52
N ALA A 26 4.58 10.64 -2.82
CA ALA A 26 5.35 11.88 -2.93
C ALA A 26 6.82 11.74 -2.51
N VAL A 27 7.12 10.89 -1.52
CA VAL A 27 8.49 10.71 -1.01
C VAL A 27 9.18 9.44 -1.53
N SER A 28 8.50 8.62 -2.32
CA SER A 28 8.99 7.31 -2.77
C SER A 28 10.35 7.39 -3.47
N SER A 29 10.56 8.40 -4.32
CA SER A 29 11.83 8.61 -5.04
C SER A 29 13.02 8.82 -4.10
N TYR A 30 12.79 9.36 -2.91
CA TYR A 30 13.82 9.54 -1.89
C TYR A 30 13.97 8.30 -0.99
N LEU A 31 12.87 7.66 -0.59
CA LEU A 31 12.93 6.54 0.36
C LEU A 31 13.40 5.22 -0.25
N LEU A 32 12.96 4.90 -1.47
CA LEU A 32 13.24 3.59 -2.09
C LEU A 32 14.75 3.29 -2.23
N PRO A 33 15.62 4.25 -2.63
CA PRO A 33 17.06 4.00 -2.67
C PRO A 33 17.70 3.70 -1.30
N GLN A 34 17.06 4.11 -0.20
CA GLN A 34 17.58 3.98 1.16
C GLN A 34 17.03 2.74 1.88
N LEU A 35 15.96 2.14 1.35
CA LEU A 35 15.28 0.98 1.91
C LEU A 35 15.15 -0.08 0.81
N PRO A 36 16.16 -0.95 0.60
CA PRO A 36 16.18 -1.90 -0.52
C PRO A 36 15.01 -2.88 -0.55
N GLN A 37 14.47 -3.23 0.63
CA GLN A 37 13.29 -4.08 0.78
C GLN A 37 11.95 -3.32 0.59
N ALA A 38 12.00 -2.01 0.33
CA ALA A 38 10.80 -1.20 0.17
C ALA A 38 10.30 -1.20 -1.28
N SER A 39 8.98 -1.12 -1.44
CA SER A 39 8.33 -0.92 -2.73
C SER A 39 7.13 0.02 -2.58
N LEU A 40 6.86 0.81 -3.62
CA LEU A 40 5.62 1.59 -3.71
C LEU A 40 4.53 0.68 -4.28
N VAL A 41 3.39 0.55 -3.59
CA VAL A 41 2.28 -0.25 -4.11
C VAL A 41 1.64 0.41 -5.33
N ALA A 42 1.00 -0.39 -6.18
CA ALA A 42 0.17 0.10 -7.28
C ALA A 42 -1.00 0.94 -6.74
N ASP A 43 -1.30 2.06 -7.41
CA ASP A 43 -2.34 3.02 -7.01
C ASP A 43 -2.27 3.41 -5.52
N PRO A 44 -1.11 3.94 -5.05
CA PRO A 44 -0.83 4.07 -3.62
C PRO A 44 -1.86 4.93 -2.89
N THR A 45 -2.41 5.96 -3.54
CA THR A 45 -3.45 6.84 -2.98
C THR A 45 -4.78 6.14 -2.71
N THR A 46 -5.13 5.10 -3.46
CA THR A 46 -6.40 4.38 -3.33
C THR A 46 -6.26 3.01 -2.65
N ALA A 47 -5.03 2.59 -2.32
CA ALA A 47 -4.72 1.28 -1.76
C ALA A 47 -5.60 0.91 -0.55
N ASN A 48 -5.80 1.84 0.40
CA ASN A 48 -6.65 1.59 1.57
C ASN A 48 -8.12 1.43 1.19
N CYS A 49 -8.64 2.30 0.33
CA CYS A 49 -10.03 2.22 -0.15
C CYS A 49 -10.29 0.90 -0.88
N ARG A 50 -9.35 0.45 -1.72
CA ARG A 50 -9.43 -0.84 -2.41
C ARG A 50 -9.42 -2.01 -1.43
N GLY A 51 -8.58 -1.94 -0.39
CA GLY A 51 -8.55 -2.93 0.69
C GLY A 51 -9.89 -3.03 1.41
N PHE A 52 -10.46 -1.89 1.82
CA PHE A 52 -11.78 -1.84 2.47
C PHE A 52 -12.90 -2.34 1.55
N LEU A 53 -12.91 -1.94 0.28
CA LEU A 53 -13.91 -2.39 -0.70
C LEU A 53 -13.82 -3.90 -0.91
N SER A 54 -12.62 -4.44 -1.12
CA SER A 54 -12.40 -5.89 -1.28
C SER A 54 -12.85 -6.67 -0.03
N TRP A 55 -12.51 -6.16 1.16
CA TRP A 55 -12.94 -6.74 2.42
C TRP A 55 -14.46 -6.72 2.58
N GLY A 56 -15.10 -5.61 2.23
CA GLY A 56 -16.55 -5.48 2.24
C GLY A 56 -17.23 -6.45 1.28
N ASN A 57 -16.79 -6.49 0.02
CA ASN A 57 -17.32 -7.40 -0.98
C ASN A 57 -17.22 -8.87 -0.51
N ARG A 58 -16.13 -9.23 0.18
CA ARG A 58 -15.96 -10.55 0.78
C ARG A 58 -16.97 -10.81 1.91
N ILE A 59 -17.16 -9.87 2.85
CA ILE A 59 -18.09 -10.04 3.98
C ILE A 59 -19.53 -10.16 3.50
N TRP A 60 -19.94 -9.29 2.58
CA TRP A 60 -21.32 -9.22 2.13
C TRP A 60 -21.61 -10.12 0.93
N GLN A 61 -20.63 -10.93 0.51
CA GLN A 61 -20.70 -11.79 -0.68
C GLN A 61 -21.29 -11.04 -1.87
N VAL A 62 -20.89 -9.78 -2.03
CA VAL A 62 -21.23 -9.01 -3.22
C VAL A 62 -20.46 -9.66 -4.34
N SER A 63 -21.07 -10.68 -4.94
CA SER A 63 -20.67 -11.17 -6.24
C SER A 63 -20.65 -9.94 -7.12
N SER A 64 -19.51 -9.67 -7.75
CA SER A 64 -19.48 -8.85 -8.93
C SER A 64 -20.39 -9.54 -9.96
N ALA A 65 -21.69 -9.29 -9.85
CA ALA A 65 -22.66 -9.63 -10.87
C ALA A 65 -22.26 -8.75 -12.07
N SER A 66 -21.45 -9.35 -12.93
CA SER A 66 -21.20 -8.99 -14.33
C SER A 66 -21.32 -7.49 -14.63
N GLU A 67 -20.18 -6.81 -14.69
CA GLU A 67 -20.00 -5.56 -15.44
C GLU A 67 -19.89 -5.84 -16.96
N ASP A 68 -20.63 -6.84 -17.45
CA ASP A 68 -20.76 -7.21 -18.88
C ASP A 68 -22.25 -7.26 -19.24
N ALA A 69 -22.92 -6.11 -19.14
CA ALA A 69 -24.18 -5.85 -19.81
C ALA A 69 -24.41 -4.34 -19.90
N ILE A 70 -23.92 -3.74 -21.00
CA ILE A 70 -24.58 -2.80 -21.93
C ILE A 70 -23.51 -2.28 -22.89
#